data_AF-A0A534ZJI4-F1
#
_entry.id   AF-A0A534ZJI4-F1
#
_cell.length_a   1.000
_cell.length_b   1.000
_cell.length_c   1.000
_cell.angle_alpha   90.00
_cell.angle_beta   90.00
_cell.angle_gamma   90.00
#
_symmetry.space_group_name_H-M   'P 1'
#
loop_
_entity.id
_entity.type
_entity.pdbx_description
1 polymer ?
#
loop_
_entity_poly.entity_id
_entity_poly.type
_entity_poly.pdbx_seq_one_letter_code
_entity_poly.pdbx_strand_id
1 'polypeptide(L)'
;DHLAQLAEHGIGQIDLVVVNLYPFAQTVQQPGTALDQALDQIDVGGVALLRAAAKNFPGVAAVSDPTQYASVLRDVKSMGT
;
A
#
# COMPACT_ATOMS: atom_id res chain seq x y z
N ASP A 1 -25.29 3.39 -0.44
CA ASP A 1 -24.65 2.38 0.42
C ASP A 1 -23.46 1.83 -0.35
N HIS A 2 -22.25 1.81 0.23
CA HIS A 2 -21.00 1.55 -0.52
C HIS A 2 -20.95 0.13 -1.12
N LEU A 3 -21.50 -0.86 -0.42
CA LEU A 3 -21.51 -2.26 -0.86
C LEU A 3 -22.38 -2.48 -2.12
N ALA A 4 -23.53 -1.80 -2.20
CA ALA A 4 -24.40 -1.88 -3.36
C ALA A 4 -23.72 -1.29 -4.61
N GLN A 5 -22.97 -0.21 -4.46
CA GLN A 5 -22.23 0.43 -5.56
C GLN A 5 -21.08 -0.44 -6.06
N LEU A 6 -20.36 -1.13 -5.16
CA LEU A 6 -19.35 -2.12 -5.55
C LEU A 6 -19.96 -3.23 -6.41
N ALA A 7 -21.12 -3.76 -6.00
CA ALA A 7 -21.82 -4.80 -6.73
C ALA A 7 -22.33 -4.32 -8.10
N GLU A 8 -22.93 -3.12 -8.16
CA GLU A 8 -23.43 -2.51 -9.40
C GLU A 8 -22.32 -2.34 -10.45
N HIS A 9 -21.11 -1.99 -10.02
CA HIS A 9 -19.97 -1.78 -10.91
C HIS A 9 -19.09 -3.03 -11.09
N GLY A 10 -19.43 -4.17 -10.49
CA GLY A 10 -18.64 -5.41 -10.58
C GLY A 10 -17.25 -5.29 -9.94
N ILE A 11 -17.11 -4.48 -8.89
CA ILE A 11 -15.84 -4.22 -8.19
C ILE A 11 -15.78 -5.13 -6.94
N GLY A 12 -14.72 -5.94 -6.85
CA GLY A 12 -14.45 -6.78 -5.67
C GLY A 12 -13.97 -5.98 -4.46
N GLN A 13 -14.11 -6.57 -3.28
CA GLN A 13 -13.53 -6.03 -2.05
C GLN A 13 -12.02 -6.29 -1.99
N ILE A 14 -11.31 -5.46 -1.21
CA ILE A 14 -9.88 -5.58 -0.97
C ILE A 14 -9.69 -5.62 0.55
N ASP A 15 -9.29 -6.77 1.08
CA ASP A 15 -9.11 -6.96 2.53
C ASP A 15 -7.68 -6.63 2.99
N LEU A 16 -6.71 -6.71 2.08
CA LEU A 16 -5.29 -6.51 2.37
C LEU A 16 -4.59 -5.75 1.24
N VAL A 17 -3.87 -4.70 1.61
CA VAL A 17 -2.99 -3.92 0.71
C VAL A 17 -1.56 -4.01 1.25
N VAL A 18 -0.68 -4.62 0.45
CA VAL A 18 0.77 -4.72 0.76
C VAL A 18 1.53 -3.89 -0.27
N VAL A 19 2.10 -2.75 0.15
CA VAL A 19 2.77 -1.80 -0.75
C VAL A 19 4.01 -1.22 -0.08
N ASN A 20 5.13 -1.25 -0.78
CA ASN A 20 6.38 -0.59 -0.39
C ASN A 20 6.68 0.54 -1.38
N LEU A 21 7.12 1.69 -0.87
CA LEU A 21 7.40 2.87 -1.68
C LEU A 21 8.80 2.82 -2.28
N TYR A 22 8.97 3.51 -3.40
CA TYR A 22 10.31 3.72 -3.97
C TYR A 22 11.20 4.51 -3.00
N PRO A 23 12.50 4.18 -2.92
CA PRO A 23 13.40 4.73 -1.92
C PRO A 23 13.88 6.14 -2.31
N PHE A 24 12.96 7.08 -2.56
CA PHE A 24 13.25 8.45 -3.00
C PHE A 24 14.33 9.12 -2.14
N ALA A 25 14.20 9.03 -0.82
CA ALA A 25 15.15 9.61 0.12
C ALA A 25 16.57 9.04 -0.04
N GLN A 26 16.71 7.75 -0.36
CA GLN A 26 18.03 7.15 -0.61
C GLN A 26 18.58 7.62 -1.96
N THR A 27 17.74 7.70 -3.00
CA THR A 27 18.16 8.14 -4.34
C THR A 27 18.68 9.57 -4.35
N VAL A 28 17.99 10.52 -3.70
CA VAL A 28 18.45 11.93 -3.68
C VAL A 28 19.70 12.17 -2.82
N GLN A 29 20.04 11.23 -1.94
CA GLN A 29 21.26 11.30 -1.13
C GLN A 29 22.50 10.79 -1.88
N GLN A 30 22.34 10.09 -3.01
CA GLN A 30 23.50 9.60 -3.76
C GLN A 30 24.24 10.76 -4.45
N PRO A 31 25.58 10.80 -4.37
CA PRO A 31 26.36 11.82 -5.08
C PRO A 31 26.13 11.75 -6.59
N GLY A 32 25.80 12.89 -7.20
CA GLY A 32 25.62 12.99 -8.65
C GLY A 32 24.25 12.55 -9.17
N THR A 33 23.28 12.26 -8.29
CA THR A 33 21.90 12.03 -8.71
C THR A 33 21.37 13.22 -9.49
N ALA A 34 20.94 12.97 -10.73
CA ALA A 34 20.34 13.99 -11.58
C ALA A 34 18.85 14.20 -11.20
N LEU A 35 18.32 15.37 -11.55
CA LEU A 35 16.94 15.74 -11.20
C LEU A 35 15.92 14.77 -11.81
N ASP A 36 16.11 14.36 -13.05
CA ASP A 36 15.28 13.37 -13.74
C ASP A 36 15.24 12.03 -12.98
N GLN A 37 16.40 11.55 -12.54
CA GLN A 37 16.53 10.33 -11.73
C GLN A 37 15.79 10.46 -10.39
N ALA A 38 15.81 11.64 -9.76
CA ALA A 38 15.04 11.89 -8.56
C ALA A 38 13.53 11.89 -8.83
N LEU A 39 13.09 12.53 -9.91
CA LEU A 39 11.68 12.61 -10.30
C LEU A 39 11.08 11.22 -10.59
N ASP A 40 11.84 10.33 -11.22
CA ASP A 40 11.42 8.95 -11.50
C ASP A 40 11.21 8.10 -10.23
N GLN A 41 11.75 8.55 -9.09
CA GLN A 41 11.56 7.87 -7.80
C GLN A 41 10.35 8.38 -7.01
N ILE A 42 9.58 9.33 -7.54
CA ILE A 42 8.37 9.81 -6.88
C ILE A 42 7.24 8.80 -7.11
N ASP A 43 6.92 8.05 -6.06
CA ASP A 43 5.85 7.06 -6.09
C ASP A 43 4.49 7.67 -5.69
N VAL A 44 3.71 8.06 -6.71
CA VAL A 44 2.35 8.60 -6.51
C VAL A 44 1.36 7.48 -6.20
N GLY A 45 1.45 6.35 -6.90
CA GLY A 45 0.50 5.25 -6.80
C GLY A 45 0.59 4.52 -5.47
N GLY A 46 1.80 4.21 -5.03
CA GLY A 46 2.04 3.51 -3.76
C GLY A 46 1.57 4.32 -2.55
N VAL A 47 1.83 5.64 -2.54
CA VAL A 47 1.33 6.53 -1.49
C VAL A 47 -0.20 6.61 -1.51
N ALA A 48 -0.82 6.70 -2.70
CA ALA A 48 -2.27 6.73 -2.82
C ALA A 48 -2.92 5.45 -2.28
N LEU A 49 -2.40 4.28 -2.65
CA LEU A 49 -2.89 2.97 -2.18
C LEU A 49 -2.74 2.82 -0.67
N LEU A 50 -1.56 3.10 -0.10
CA LEU A 50 -1.33 3.01 1.33
C LEU A 50 -2.23 3.95 2.13
N ARG A 51 -2.42 5.20 1.66
CA ARG A 51 -3.29 6.16 2.33
C ARG A 51 -4.77 5.74 2.26
N ALA A 52 -5.22 5.22 1.12
CA ALA A 52 -6.59 4.74 0.97
C ALA A 52 -6.87 3.54 1.89
N ALA A 53 -5.96 2.56 1.91
CA ALA A 53 -6.06 1.38 2.77
C ALA A 53 -6.03 1.77 4.26
N ALA A 54 -5.05 2.58 4.68
CA ALA A 54 -4.94 3.02 6.08
C ALA A 54 -6.15 3.85 6.54
N LYS A 55 -6.75 4.65 5.65
CA LYS A 55 -8.00 5.37 5.97
C LYS A 55 -9.16 4.40 6.18
N ASN A 56 -9.19 3.28 5.45
CA ASN A 56 -10.24 2.26 5.53
C ASN A 56 -9.85 1.08 6.45
N PHE A 57 -9.02 1.31 7.47
CA PHE A 57 -8.53 0.29 8.40
C PHE A 57 -9.58 -0.62 9.07
N PRO A 58 -10.87 -0.23 9.25
CA PRO A 58 -11.87 -1.16 9.77
C PRO A 58 -12.18 -2.33 8.83
N GLY A 59 -11.87 -2.21 7.53
CA GLY A 59 -12.13 -3.26 6.54
C GLY A 59 -10.96 -3.58 5.61
N VAL A 60 -9.81 -2.92 5.77
CA VAL A 60 -8.62 -3.13 4.93
C VAL A 60 -7.37 -3.08 5.80
N ALA A 61 -6.60 -4.17 5.82
CA ALA A 61 -5.27 -4.18 6.41
C ALA A 61 -4.26 -3.49 5.48
N ALA A 62 -3.49 -2.53 5.99
CA ALA A 62 -2.42 -1.87 5.25
C ALA A 62 -1.06 -2.32 5.76
N VAL A 63 -0.20 -2.82 4.88
CA VAL A 63 1.14 -3.33 5.18
C VAL A 63 2.16 -2.60 4.33
N SER A 64 3.11 -1.92 4.98
CA SER A 64 4.11 -1.09 4.32
C SER A 64 5.55 -1.55 4.51
N ASP A 65 5.76 -2.56 5.37
CA ASP A 65 7.10 -3.04 5.71
C ASP A 65 7.14 -4.59 5.74
N PRO A 66 8.14 -5.23 5.09
CA PRO A 66 8.27 -6.69 5.08
C PRO A 66 8.40 -7.33 6.46
N THR A 67 8.89 -6.60 7.46
CA THR A 67 8.99 -7.08 8.85
C THR A 67 7.62 -7.41 9.45
N GLN A 68 6.53 -6.85 8.90
CA GLN A 68 5.16 -7.09 9.33
C GLN A 68 4.58 -8.40 8.79
N TYR A 69 5.20 -9.04 7.79
CA TYR A 69 4.60 -10.20 7.13
C TYR A 69 4.38 -11.37 8.09
N ALA A 70 5.32 -11.59 9.01
CA ALA A 70 5.21 -12.68 9.97
C ALA A 70 4.01 -12.51 10.91
N SER A 71 3.68 -11.29 11.35
CA SER A 71 2.48 -11.06 12.17
C SER A 71 1.21 -11.15 11.33
N VAL A 72 1.17 -10.51 10.16
CA VAL A 72 0.00 -10.53 9.27
C VAL A 72 -0.37 -11.96 8.87
N LEU A 73 0.62 -12.80 8.51
CA LEU A 73 0.38 -14.20 8.17
C LEU A 73 -0.13 -15.01 9.37
N ARG A 74 0.23 -14.66 10.60
CA ARG A 74 -0.34 -15.32 11.79
C ARG A 74 -1.80 -14.93 11.97
N ASP A 75 -2.12 -13.65 11.81
CA ASP A 75 -3.47 -13.11 12.01
C ASP A 75 -4.44 -13.67 10.95
N VAL A 76 -4.04 -13.67 9.68
CA VAL A 76 -4.84 -14.26 8.57
C VAL A 76 -5.11 -15.75 8.80
N LYS A 77 -4.13 -16.49 9.34
CA LYS A 77 -4.29 -17.93 9.62
C LYS A 77 -5.17 -18.20 10.84
N SER A 78 -5.19 -17.32 11.83
CA SER A 78 -5.91 -17.53 13.10
C SER A 78 -7.36 -17.04 13.04
N MET A 79 -7.62 -15.96 12.31
CA MET A 79 -8.93 -15.30 12.29
C MET A 79 -9.71 -15.53 10.99
N GLY A 80 -9.06 -16.05 9.93
CA GLY A 80 -9.52 -15.78 8.57
C GLY A 80 -9.27 -14.31 8.23
N THR A 81 -9.48 -13.90 6.98
CA THR A 81 -9.52 -12.46 6.64
C THR A 81 -10.55 -11.74 7.50
#